data_AF-A0A7W9G2V4-F1
#
_entry.id   AF-A0A7W9G2V4-F1
#
_cell.length_a   1.000
_cell.length_b   1.000
_cell.length_c   1.000
_cell.angle_alpha   90.00
_cell.angle_beta   90.00
_cell.angle_gamma   90.00
#
_symmetry.space_group_name_H-M   'P 1'
#
loop_
_entity.id
_entity.type
_entity.pdbx_description
1 polymer ?
#
loop_
_entity_poly.entity_id
_entity_poly.type
_entity_poly.pdbx_seq_one_letter_code
_entity_poly.pdbx_strand_id
1 'polypeptide(L)'
;MFATKHGSPIERTEDCKIWKSILQQAGVRDVRVHDARHTATTLLIEQDVNIRVVQQVLGHTRVTTTERYTHVSTPLMRDAGERLASALWGNP
;
A
#
# COMPACT_ATOMS: atom_id res chain seq x y z
N MET A 1 13.30 -14.58 -4.11
CA MET A 1 14.02 -14.94 -2.87
C MET A 1 15.16 -13.95 -2.71
N PHE A 2 15.30 -13.31 -1.55
CA PHE A 2 16.43 -12.42 -1.28
C PHE A 2 17.56 -13.24 -0.69
N ALA A 3 18.73 -13.20 -1.34
CA ALA A 3 19.88 -14.01 -1.01
C ALA A 3 21.05 -13.15 -0.53
N THR A 4 21.83 -13.72 0.37
CA THR A 4 23.16 -13.22 0.72
C THR A 4 24.11 -13.34 -0.47
N LYS A 5 25.30 -12.72 -0.38
CA LYS A 5 26.37 -12.84 -1.38
C LYS A 5 26.81 -14.28 -1.68
N HIS A 6 26.45 -15.24 -0.81
CA HIS A 6 26.77 -16.66 -0.94
C HIS A 6 25.58 -17.50 -1.46
N GLY A 7 24.46 -16.87 -1.82
CA GLY A 7 23.27 -17.56 -2.34
C GLY A 7 22.31 -18.08 -1.27
N SER A 8 22.72 -18.12 0.00
CA SER A 8 21.83 -18.50 1.11
C SER A 8 20.75 -17.45 1.35
N PRO A 9 19.54 -17.83 1.81
CA PRO A 9 18.50 -16.88 2.20
C PRO A 9 18.99 -15.88 3.26
N ILE A 10 18.53 -14.63 3.19
CA ILE A 10 18.79 -13.65 4.25
C ILE A 10 18.06 -14.08 5.52
N GLU A 11 18.76 -14.11 6.64
CA GLU A 11 18.15 -14.36 7.94
C GLU A 11 17.25 -13.20 8.38
N ARG A 12 16.12 -13.53 9.01
CA ARG A 12 15.13 -12.54 9.48
C ARG A 12 15.76 -11.44 10.37
N THR A 13 16.70 -11.81 11.23
CA THR A 13 17.36 -10.86 12.14
C THR A 13 18.19 -9.84 11.37
N GLU A 14 18.94 -10.29 10.36
CA GLU A 14 19.76 -9.42 9.51
C GLU A 14 18.87 -8.53 8.63
N ASP A 15 17.80 -9.08 8.05
CA ASP A 15 16.79 -8.31 7.32
C ASP A 15 16.20 -7.18 8.18
N CYS A 16 15.85 -7.48 9.43
CA CYS A 16 15.36 -6.49 10.39
C CYS A 16 16.40 -5.41 10.71
N LYS A 17 17.69 -5.75 10.85
CA LYS A 17 18.76 -4.76 11.10
C LYS A 17 18.96 -3.85 9.90
N ILE A 18 18.99 -4.43 8.70
CA ILE A 18 19.11 -3.67 7.44
C ILE A 18 17.94 -2.70 7.32
N TRP A 19 16.72 -3.16 7.57
CA TRP A 19 15.52 -2.31 7.58
C TRP A 19 15.64 -1.12 8.53
N LYS A 20 16.06 -1.34 9.79
CA LYS A 20 16.24 -0.25 10.77
C LYS A 20 17.33 0.74 10.35
N SER A 21 18.41 0.26 9.74
CA SER A 21 19.46 1.13 9.19
C SER A 21 18.93 2.01 8.06
N ILE A 22 18.12 1.46 7.16
CA ILE A 22 17.49 2.22 6.07
C ILE A 22 16.59 3.33 6.63
N LEU A 23 15.76 3.03 7.64
CA LEU A 23 14.89 4.03 8.26
C LEU A 23 15.70 5.19 8.88
N GLN A 24 16.79 4.86 9.58
CA GLN A 24 17.68 5.85 10.18
C GLN A 24 18.35 6.72 9.11
N GLN A 25 18.85 6.12 8.02
CA GLN A 25 19.46 6.85 6.90
C GLN A 25 18.46 7.75 6.18
N ALA A 26 17.21 7.32 6.06
CA ALA A 26 16.13 8.11 5.47
C ALA A 26 15.59 9.21 6.41
N GLY A 27 16.02 9.24 7.68
CA GLY A 27 15.56 10.23 8.66
C GLY A 27 14.08 10.11 9.02
N VAL A 28 13.49 8.92 8.83
CA VAL A 28 12.07 8.67 9.10
C VAL A 28 11.88 7.99 10.45
N ARG A 29 10.64 8.05 10.96
CA ARG A 29 10.25 7.40 12.21
C ARG A 29 10.56 5.90 12.21
N ASP A 30 10.85 5.38 13.39
CA ASP A 30 11.08 3.94 13.54
C ASP A 30 9.79 3.13 13.40
N VAL A 31 9.73 2.27 12.39
CA VAL A 31 8.54 1.48 12.03
C VAL A 31 8.93 0.04 11.67
N ARG A 32 7.94 -0.84 11.58
CA ARG A 32 8.13 -2.23 11.16
C ARG A 32 8.15 -2.32 9.64
N VAL A 33 8.79 -3.35 9.09
CA VAL A 33 8.82 -3.59 7.63
C VAL A 33 7.42 -3.68 7.02
N HIS A 34 6.45 -4.23 7.76
CA HIS A 34 5.06 -4.31 7.32
C HIS A 34 4.38 -2.94 7.23
N ASP A 35 4.84 -1.92 7.96
CA ASP A 35 4.29 -0.58 7.86
C ASP A 35 4.61 0.06 6.50
N ALA A 36 5.75 -0.30 5.89
CA ALA A 36 6.08 0.13 4.53
C ALA A 36 5.08 -0.42 3.51
N ARG A 37 4.65 -1.67 3.68
CA ARG A 37 3.61 -2.28 2.85
C ARG A 37 2.26 -1.58 3.06
N HIS A 38 1.95 -1.16 4.28
CA HIS A 38 0.76 -0.36 4.55
C HIS A 38 0.81 1.00 3.85
N THR A 39 1.96 1.69 3.89
CA THR A 39 2.18 2.95 3.17
C THR A 39 2.03 2.76 1.65
N ALA A 40 2.63 1.73 1.06
CA ALA A 40 2.48 1.43 -0.36
C ALA A 40 1.01 1.18 -0.75
N THR A 41 0.24 0.53 0.12
CA THR A 41 -1.20 0.31 -0.09
C THR A 41 -1.96 1.64 -0.10
N THR A 42 -1.72 2.50 0.88
CA THR A 42 -2.35 3.84 0.94
C THR A 42 -2.04 4.64 -0.31
N LEU A 43 -0.76 4.70 -0.72
CA LEU A 43 -0.33 5.49 -1.89
C LEU A 43 -1.00 5.01 -3.19
N LEU A 44 -1.14 3.71 -3.39
CA LEU A 44 -1.82 3.16 -4.57
C LEU A 44 -3.32 3.54 -4.58
N ILE A 45 -3.96 3.52 -3.41
CA ILE A 45 -5.38 3.88 -3.30
C ILE A 45 -5.58 5.39 -3.50
N GLU A 46 -4.68 6.22 -2.96
CA GLU A 46 -4.69 7.68 -3.20
C GLU A 46 -4.50 8.03 -4.68
N GLN A 47 -3.83 7.18 -5.45
CA GLN A 47 -3.68 7.30 -6.90
C GLN A 47 -4.87 6.73 -7.70
N ASP A 48 -6.00 6.45 -7.04
CA ASP A 48 -7.22 5.90 -7.65
C ASP A 48 -7.01 4.54 -8.33
N VAL A 49 -5.98 3.78 -7.92
CA VAL A 49 -5.77 2.42 -8.42
C VAL A 49 -6.87 1.53 -7.85
N ASN A 50 -7.55 0.82 -8.75
CA ASN A 50 -8.61 -0.11 -8.37
C ASN A 50 -8.14 -1.07 -7.27
N ILE A 51 -8.95 -1.20 -6.23
CA ILE A 51 -8.60 -1.99 -5.05
C ILE A 51 -8.26 -3.46 -5.36
N ARG A 52 -8.85 -4.05 -6.41
CA ARG A 52 -8.51 -5.41 -6.86
C ARG A 52 -7.12 -5.48 -7.48
N VAL A 53 -6.70 -4.43 -8.20
CA VAL A 53 -5.35 -4.30 -8.75
C VAL A 53 -4.34 -4.13 -7.60
N VAL A 54 -4.66 -3.29 -6.61
CA VAL A 54 -3.83 -3.14 -5.40
C VAL A 54 -3.67 -4.47 -4.66
N GLN A 55 -4.74 -5.25 -4.53
CA GLN A 55 -4.69 -6.59 -3.92
C GLN A 55 -3.78 -7.56 -4.67
N GLN A 56 -3.84 -7.55 -6.01
CA GLN A 56 -2.97 -8.38 -6.84
C GLN A 56 -1.49 -7.95 -6.77
N VAL A 57 -1.21 -6.65 -6.84
CA VAL A 57 0.15 -6.09 -6.72
C VAL A 57 0.79 -6.47 -5.39
N LEU A 58 0.00 -6.43 -4.31
CA LEU A 58 0.51 -6.78 -2.99
C LEU A 58 0.56 -8.30 -2.78
N GLY A 59 -0.21 -9.11 -3.50
CA GLY A 59 -0.20 -10.57 -3.39
C GLY A 59 -0.87 -11.09 -2.11
N HIS A 60 -1.91 -10.40 -1.62
CA HIS A 60 -2.67 -10.85 -0.45
C HIS A 60 -3.64 -11.98 -0.83
N THR A 61 -3.44 -13.17 -0.28
CA THR A 61 -4.41 -14.28 -0.31
C THR A 61 -5.59 -14.11 0.67
N ARG A 62 -5.58 -13.09 1.54
CA ARG A 62 -6.68 -12.81 2.49
C ARG A 62 -7.20 -11.37 2.39
N VAL A 63 -8.51 -11.29 2.09
CA VAL A 63 -9.31 -10.07 1.87
C VAL A 63 -9.38 -9.16 3.11
N THR A 64 -9.18 -9.69 4.32
CA THR A 64 -9.45 -9.02 5.60
C THR A 64 -8.52 -7.85 5.96
N THR A 65 -7.37 -7.65 5.28
CA THR A 65 -6.52 -6.46 5.52
C THR A 65 -6.89 -5.27 4.62
N THR A 66 -7.74 -5.49 3.61
CA THR A 66 -8.14 -4.45 2.64
C THR A 66 -9.30 -3.61 3.16
N GLU A 67 -10.16 -4.19 4.01
CA GLU A 67 -11.35 -3.54 4.57
C GLU A 67 -11.04 -2.25 5.35
N ARG A 68 -9.85 -2.14 5.95
CA ARG A 68 -9.39 -0.91 6.62
C ARG A 68 -9.22 0.25 5.63
N TYR A 69 -8.89 -0.04 4.37
CA TYR A 69 -8.65 0.97 3.34
C TYR A 69 -9.91 1.38 2.58
N THR A 70 -11.00 0.64 2.70
CA THR A 70 -12.32 1.05 2.18
C THR A 70 -12.75 2.41 2.74
N HIS A 71 -12.33 2.75 3.96
CA HIS A 71 -12.61 4.06 4.57
C HIS A 71 -11.89 5.23 3.87
N VAL A 72 -10.73 4.96 3.24
CA VAL A 72 -9.99 5.92 2.41
C VAL A 72 -10.62 6.02 1.01
N SER A 73 -11.38 5.00 0.58
CA SER A 73 -12.16 5.05 -0.66
C SER A 73 -13.45 5.87 -0.53
N THR A 74 -13.97 6.15 0.67
CA THR A 74 -15.23 6.89 0.83
C THR A 74 -15.22 8.29 0.18
N PRO A 75 -14.14 9.10 0.30
CA PRO A 75 -14.00 10.34 -0.46
C PRO A 75 -13.94 10.11 -1.98
N LEU A 76 -13.21 9.08 -2.43
CA LEU A 76 -13.06 8.73 -3.85
C LEU A 76 -14.37 8.24 -4.48
N MET A 77 -15.16 7.46 -3.73
CA MET A 77 -16.49 7.01 -4.15
C MET A 77 -17.46 8.17 -4.30
N ARG A 78 -17.35 9.20 -3.43
CA ARG A 78 -18.14 10.44 -3.57
C ARG A 78 -17.74 11.20 -4.83
N ASP A 79 -16.44 11.39 -5.09
CA ASP A 79 -15.95 12.05 -6.31
C ASP A 79 -16.36 11.30 -7.58
N ALA A 80 -16.25 9.97 -7.60
CA ALA A 80 -16.73 9.15 -8.72
C ALA A 80 -18.25 9.29 -8.94
N GLY A 81 -19.02 9.35 -7.84
CA GLY A 81 -20.46 9.61 -7.89
C GLY A 81 -20.80 11.01 -8.43
N GLU A 82 -20.05 12.03 -8.03
CA GLU A 82 -20.21 13.41 -8.52
C GLU A 82 -19.85 13.54 -10.00
N ARG A 83 -18.76 12.90 -10.45
CA ARG A 83 -18.38 12.84 -11.87
C ARG A 83 -19.43 12.12 -12.72
N LEU A 84 -19.97 11.01 -12.22
CA LEU A 84 -21.04 10.28 -12.89
C LEU A 84 -22.33 11.12 -12.96
N ALA A 85 -22.71 11.78 -11.86
CA ALA A 85 -23.87 12.66 -11.82
C ALA A 85 -23.71 13.83 -12.80
N SER A 86 -22.52 14.44 -12.87
CA SER A 86 -22.21 15.51 -13.82
C SER A 86 -22.26 15.03 -15.28
N ALA A 87 -21.74 13.83 -15.57
CA ALA A 87 -21.76 13.25 -16.91
C ALA A 87 -23.15 12.83 -17.38
N LEU A 88 -24.01 12.33 -16.46
CA LEU A 88 -25.35 11.87 -16.78
C LEU A 88 -26.38 13.00 -16.84
N TRP A 89 -26.27 13.98 -15.94
CA TRP A 89 -27.29 15.02 -15.79
C TRP A 89 -26.88 16.37 -16.38
N GLY A 90 -25.60 16.58 -16.67
CA GLY A 90 -25.07 17.89 -17.08
C GLY A 90 -25.22 18.90 -15.95
N ASN A 91 -24.27 19.80 -15.79
CA ASN A 91 -24.46 20.91 -14.86
C ASN A 91 -25.61 21.79 -15.41
N PRO A 92 -26.56 22.30 -14.59
CA PRO A 92 -27.33 23.46 -15.00
C PRO A 92 -26.42 24.67 -15.26
#